data_AF-A0A0G8BXW8-F1
#
_entry.id   AF-A0A0G8BXW8-F1
#
_cell.length_a   1.000
_cell.length_b   1.000
_cell.length_c   1.000
_cell.angle_alpha   90.00
_cell.angle_beta   90.00
_cell.angle_gamma   90.00
#
_symmetry.space_group_name_H-M   'P 1'
#
loop_
_entity.id
_entity.type
_entity.pdbx_description
1 polymer ?
#
loop_
_entity_poly.entity_id
_entity_poly.type
_entity_poly.pdbx_seq_one_letter_code
_entity_poly.pdbx_strand_id
1 'polypeptide(L)' 'MFHDQHILLVDDVYTTGITVRQIGSLLYDRGAREVSSLTLCRS' A
#
# COMPACT_ATOMS: atom_id res chain seq x y z
N MET A 1 -13.53 1.82 -7.58
CA MET A 1 -13.90 1.64 -6.15
C MET A 1 -12.64 2.00 -5.39
N PHE A 2 -12.65 3.01 -4.49
CA PHE A 2 -11.50 3.74 -3.90
C PHE A 2 -11.24 5.18 -4.44
N HIS A 3 -12.13 5.72 -5.28
CA HIS A 3 -11.99 7.08 -5.83
C HIS A 3 -11.76 8.14 -4.74
N ASP A 4 -10.69 8.91 -4.89
CA ASP A 4 -10.26 10.02 -4.01
C ASP A 4 -9.90 9.66 -2.56
N GLN A 5 -9.76 8.36 -2.25
CA GLN A 5 -9.43 7.89 -0.91
C GLN A 5 -7.91 7.89 -0.66
N HIS A 6 -7.53 8.25 0.57
CA HIS A 6 -6.20 7.97 1.11
C HIS A 6 -6.24 6.64 1.84
N ILE A 7 -5.33 5.71 1.47
CA ILE A 7 -5.29 4.36 2.01
C ILE A 7 -3.96 4.16 2.73
N LEU A 8 -4.03 3.67 3.97
CA LEU A 8 -2.86 3.23 4.73
C LEU A 8 -2.85 1.70 4.80
N LEU A 9 -1.81 1.11 4.22
CA LEU A 9 -1.51 -0.32 4.36
C LEU A 9 -0.74 -0.53 5.66
N VAL A 10 -1.19 -1.46 6.50
CA VAL A 10 -0.53 -1.83 7.75
C VAL A 10 -0.10 -3.29 7.67
N ASP A 11 1.19 -3.54 7.89
CA ASP A 11 1.78 -4.88 7.89
C ASP A 11 2.83 -5.03 9.00
N ASP A 12 3.25 -6.24 9.31
CA ASP A 12 4.24 -6.49 10.36
C ASP A 12 5.68 -6.19 9.89
N VAL A 13 6.13 -6.79 8.78
CA VAL A 13 7.52 -6.74 8.31
C VAL A 13 7.60 -6.37 6.83
N TYR A 14 8.27 -5.25 6.54
CA TYR A 14 8.66 -4.91 5.18
C TYR A 14 9.95 -5.65 4.78
N THR A 15 9.88 -6.47 3.73
CA THR A 15 11.06 -7.16 3.17
C THR A 15 11.50 -6.52 1.84
N THR A 16 11.39 -7.23 0.71
CA THR A 16 11.72 -6.70 -0.62
C THR A 16 10.75 -5.62 -1.10
N GLY A 17 9.60 -5.48 -0.45
CA GLY A 17 8.56 -4.52 -0.80
C GLY A 17 7.72 -4.89 -2.02
N ILE A 18 7.92 -6.07 -2.62
CA ILE A 18 7.17 -6.50 -3.81
C ILE A 18 5.67 -6.52 -3.50
N THR A 19 5.26 -7.05 -2.35
CA THR A 19 3.87 -7.11 -1.91
C THR A 19 3.24 -5.72 -1.82
N VAL A 20 3.90 -4.79 -1.11
CA VAL A 20 3.41 -3.40 -0.96
C VAL A 20 3.29 -2.71 -2.32
N ARG A 21 4.25 -2.92 -3.23
CA ARG A 21 4.20 -2.33 -4.58
C ARG A 21 3.07 -2.89 -5.43
N GLN A 22 2.82 -4.19 -5.38
CA GLN A 22 1.72 -4.83 -6.12
C GLN A 22 0.36 -4.37 -5.61
N ILE A 23 0.16 -4.32 -4.29
CA ILE A 23 -1.08 -3.81 -3.68
C ILE A 23 -1.25 -2.33 -4.00
N GLY A 24 -0.17 -1.53 -3.89
CA GLY A 24 -0.19 -0.12 -4.25
C GLY A 24 -0.66 0.10 -5.68
N SER A 25 -0.08 -0.60 -6.65
CA SER A 25 -0.50 -0.52 -8.07
C SER A 25 -1.97 -0.86 -8.22
N LEU A 26 -2.44 -1.96 -7.62
CA LEU A 26 -3.83 -2.38 -7.69
C LEU A 26 -4.79 -1.33 -7.10
N LEU A 27 -4.42 -0.68 -6.00
CA LEU A 27 -5.25 0.34 -5.36
C LEU A 27 -5.30 1.63 -6.18
N TYR A 28 -4.18 2.06 -6.76
CA TYR A 28 -4.14 3.19 -7.69
C TYR A 28 -4.97 2.91 -8.95
N ASP A 29 -4.85 1.71 -9.53
CA ASP A 29 -5.65 1.29 -10.69
C ASP A 29 -7.17 1.30 -10.41
N ARG A 30 -7.56 1.26 -9.13
CA ARG A 30 -8.95 1.29 -8.67
C ARG A 30 -9.43 2.68 -8.24
N GLY A 31 -8.55 3.67 -8.32
CA GLY A 31 -8.85 5.11 -8.14
C GLY A 31 -8.41 5.70 -6.81
N ALA A 32 -7.57 5.01 -6.03
CA ALA A 32 -7.00 5.60 -4.81
C ALA A 32 -6.24 6.88 -5.13
N ARG A 33 -6.43 7.93 -4.32
CA ARG A 33 -5.67 9.19 -4.45
C ARG A 33 -4.26 9.04 -3.89
N GLU A 34 -4.13 8.34 -2.78
CA GLU A 34 -2.85 8.12 -2.12
C GLU A 34 -2.85 6.75 -1.45
N VAL A 35 -1.75 6.02 -1.60
CA VAL A 35 -1.49 4.77 -0.91
C VAL A 35 -0.17 4.91 -0.15
N SER A 36 -0.24 4.83 1.17
CA SER A 36 0.90 4.82 2.08
C SER A 36 1.02 3.46 2.77
N SER A 37 2.19 3.15 3.32
CA SER A 37 2.44 1.89 4.03
C SER A 37 3.17 2.17 5.34
N LEU A 38 2.69 1.54 6.40
CA LEU A 38 3.32 1.50 7.72
C LEU A 38 3.63 0.05 8.06
N THR A 39 4.87 -0.21 8.44
CA THR A 39 5.32 -1.54 8.90
C THR A 39 6.02 -1.41 10.25
N LEU A 40 5.92 -2.44 11.08
CA LEU A 40 6.55 -2.44 12.41
C LEU A 40 8.06 -2.62 12.30
N CYS A 41 8.49 -3.51 11.40
CA CYS A 41 9.89 -3.86 11.19
C CYS A 41 10.23 -3.85 9.71
N ARG A 42 11.53 -3.76 9.39
CA ARG A 42 12.05 -4.00 8.05
C ARG A 42 13.26 -4.92 8.09
N SER A 43 13.39 -5.78 7.08
CA SER A 43 14.55 -6.65 6.87
C SER A 43 15.33 -6.28 5.62
#